data_AF-A0A9W9MAP5-F1
#
_entry.id   AF-A0A9W9MAP5-F1
#
_cell.length_a   1.000
_cell.length_b   1.000
_cell.length_c   1.000
_cell.angle_alpha   90.00
_cell.angle_beta   90.00
_cell.angle_gamma   90.00
#
_symmetry.space_group_name_H-M   'P 1'
#
loop_
_entity.id
_entity.type
_entity.pdbx_description
1 polymer ?
#
loop_
_entity_poly.entity_id
_entity_poly.type
_entity_poly.pdbx_seq_one_letter_code
_entity_poly.pdbx_strand_id
1 'polypeptide(L)'
;METATTLSALKGEKLKDTPQWRTWFARIKLYAKQKKVWDLCNPDTNIDDLPDPLEEPEEPEYPDEGDSNDKKEWRDLMDIYKIRYNKWEKQAKGLDDVNEYIITYLDAIHHLSLLDFETPYERLVYLQGRFARSSSYREEVRMKWKTFASQKPPKGADVEAWLTT
;
A
#
# COMPACT_ATOMS: atom_id res chain seq x y z
N MET A 1 -19.57 10.62 -0.81
CA MET A 1 -18.99 11.61 -1.74
C MET A 1 -17.50 11.85 -1.52
N GLU A 2 -16.95 11.69 -0.31
CA GLU A 2 -15.52 11.94 -0.05
C GLU A 2 -14.56 10.91 -0.68
N THR A 3 -14.96 9.64 -0.75
CA THR A 3 -14.14 8.56 -1.33
C THR A 3 -13.79 8.79 -2.80
N ALA A 4 -14.74 9.34 -3.57
CA ALA A 4 -14.56 9.65 -4.98
C ALA A 4 -13.55 10.79 -5.21
N THR A 5 -13.51 11.78 -4.32
CA THR A 5 -12.60 12.94 -4.39
C THR A 5 -11.16 12.52 -4.07
N THR A 6 -10.96 11.66 -3.08
CA THR A 6 -9.63 11.11 -2.75
C THR A 6 -9.09 10.18 -3.84
N LEU A 7 -9.93 9.34 -4.45
CA LEU A 7 -9.56 8.49 -5.58
C LEU A 7 -9.13 9.30 -6.81
N SER A 8 -9.76 10.46 -7.04
CA SER A 8 -9.43 11.36 -8.16
C SER A 8 -8.04 12.01 -8.01
N ALA A 9 -7.65 12.40 -6.78
CA ALA A 9 -6.32 12.96 -6.49
C ALA A 9 -5.20 11.90 -6.54
N LEU A 10 -5.55 10.63 -6.37
CA LEU A 10 -4.66 9.48 -6.45
C LEU A 10 -4.62 8.85 -7.85
N LYS A 11 -5.41 9.36 -8.80
CA LYS A 11 -5.47 8.84 -10.16
C LYS A 11 -4.14 9.15 -10.84
N GLY A 12 -3.42 8.12 -11.22
CA GLY A 12 -2.21 8.31 -12.00
C GLY A 12 -1.81 7.07 -12.77
N GLU A 13 -0.65 7.15 -13.39
CA GLU A 13 -0.15 6.12 -14.30
C GLU A 13 -0.10 4.74 -13.64
N LYS A 14 -0.49 3.72 -14.41
CA LYS A 14 -0.45 2.31 -14.00
C LYS A 14 0.99 1.81 -13.94
N LEU A 15 1.28 0.90 -13.02
CA LEU A 15 2.59 0.24 -12.94
C LEU A 15 2.73 -0.77 -14.09
N LYS A 16 3.60 -0.45 -15.03
CA LYS A 16 4.01 -1.29 -16.15
C LYS A 16 5.49 -1.63 -16.08
N ASP A 17 6.33 -0.69 -15.66
CA ASP A 17 7.78 -0.85 -15.62
C ASP A 17 8.44 -0.24 -14.36
N THR A 18 9.74 -0.49 -14.21
CA THR A 18 10.54 -0.11 -13.04
C THR A 18 10.59 1.41 -12.76
N PRO A 19 10.75 2.32 -13.76
CA PRO A 19 10.73 3.77 -13.52
C PRO A 19 9.49 4.26 -12.76
N GLN A 20 8.33 3.65 -13.02
CA GLN A 20 7.05 4.04 -12.41
C GLN A 20 6.95 3.61 -10.93
N TRP A 21 7.78 2.65 -10.48
CA TRP A 21 7.70 2.03 -9.16
C TRP A 21 7.60 3.06 -8.02
N ARG A 22 8.51 4.04 -7.99
CA ARG A 22 8.60 4.99 -6.87
C ARG A 22 7.31 5.78 -6.68
N THR A 23 6.81 6.35 -7.76
CA THR A 23 5.58 7.17 -7.74
C THR A 23 4.36 6.29 -7.48
N TRP A 24 4.31 5.11 -8.09
CA TRP A 24 3.22 4.16 -7.89
C TRP A 24 3.15 3.67 -6.44
N PHE A 25 4.27 3.21 -5.89
CA PHE A 25 4.36 2.72 -4.51
C PHE A 25 4.02 3.80 -3.49
N ALA A 26 4.46 5.05 -3.72
CA ALA A 26 4.11 6.18 -2.86
C ALA A 26 2.59 6.41 -2.80
N ARG A 27 1.87 6.22 -3.92
CA ARG A 27 0.40 6.33 -3.96
C ARG A 27 -0.27 5.19 -3.20
N ILE A 28 0.18 3.94 -3.38
CA ILE A 28 -0.34 2.80 -2.60
C ILE A 28 -0.16 3.05 -1.11
N LYS A 29 1.05 3.45 -0.69
CA LYS A 29 1.37 3.75 0.70
C LYS A 29 0.48 4.86 1.26
N LEU A 30 0.27 5.94 0.50
CA LEU A 30 -0.63 7.02 0.90
C LEU A 30 -2.07 6.51 1.06
N TYR A 31 -2.56 5.71 0.11
CA TYR A 31 -3.92 5.17 0.14
C TYR A 31 -4.13 4.20 1.32
N ALA A 32 -3.21 3.28 1.56
CA ALA A 32 -3.25 2.37 2.70
C ALA A 32 -3.18 3.09 4.05
N LYS A 33 -2.42 4.19 4.13
CA LYS A 33 -2.41 5.07 5.32
C LYS A 33 -3.75 5.78 5.53
N GLN A 34 -4.40 6.26 4.46
CA GLN A 34 -5.74 6.84 4.55
C GLN A 34 -6.77 5.81 5.05
N LYS A 35 -6.62 4.55 4.64
CA LYS A 35 -7.43 3.42 5.11
C LYS A 35 -7.02 2.88 6.49
N LYS A 36 -5.92 3.37 7.07
CA LYS A 36 -5.36 2.95 8.37
C LYS A 36 -4.99 1.46 8.43
N VAL A 37 -4.53 0.91 7.31
CA VAL A 37 -4.13 -0.51 7.19
C VAL A 37 -2.69 -0.69 6.70
N TRP A 38 -1.92 0.40 6.58
CA TRP A 38 -0.54 0.33 6.08
C TRP A 38 0.33 -0.65 6.87
N ASP A 39 0.17 -0.68 8.19
CA ASP A 39 0.96 -1.54 9.07
C ASP A 39 0.71 -3.04 8.82
N LEU A 40 -0.44 -3.40 8.22
CA LEU A 40 -0.83 -4.76 7.87
C LEU A 40 -0.36 -5.17 6.46
N CYS A 41 0.07 -4.23 5.62
CA CYS A 41 0.43 -4.51 4.23
C CYS A 41 1.78 -3.94 3.79
N ASN A 42 2.56 -3.40 4.72
CA ASN A 42 3.87 -2.81 4.43
C ASN A 42 4.88 -3.90 4.00
N PRO A 43 5.36 -3.90 2.73
CA PRO A 43 6.31 -4.92 2.27
C PRO A 43 7.72 -4.73 2.83
N ASP A 44 8.03 -3.57 3.43
CA ASP A 44 9.32 -3.31 4.07
C ASP A 44 9.42 -3.94 5.48
N THR A 45 8.30 -4.40 6.06
CA THR A 45 8.26 -5.08 7.35
C THR A 45 8.51 -6.58 7.14
N ASN A 46 9.31 -7.21 8.01
CA ASN A 46 9.45 -8.67 7.96
C ASN A 46 8.11 -9.34 8.29
N ILE A 47 7.83 -10.51 7.70
CA ILE A 47 6.60 -11.24 7.95
C ILE A 47 6.42 -11.58 9.44
N ASP A 48 7.51 -11.84 10.15
CA ASP A 48 7.51 -12.13 11.60
C ASP A 48 7.19 -10.90 12.47
N ASP A 49 7.36 -9.69 11.92
CA ASP A 49 7.11 -8.41 12.59
C ASP A 49 5.77 -7.78 12.16
N LEU A 50 5.03 -8.42 11.25
CA LEU A 50 3.68 -7.98 10.90
C LEU A 50 2.75 -8.17 12.11
N PRO A 51 1.76 -7.29 12.27
CA PRO A 51 0.68 -7.57 13.21
C PRO A 51 0.03 -8.89 12.88
N ASP A 52 -0.51 -9.57 13.90
CA ASP A 52 -1.22 -10.82 13.72
C ASP A 52 -2.28 -10.70 12.61
N PRO A 53 -2.51 -11.81 11.86
CA PRO A 53 -3.57 -11.86 10.88
C PRO A 53 -4.89 -11.32 11.44
N LEU A 54 -5.63 -10.63 10.59
CA LEU A 54 -6.87 -10.00 11.00
C LEU A 54 -7.95 -11.06 11.27
N GLU A 55 -8.10 -11.46 12.53
CA GLU A 55 -9.07 -12.46 12.95
C GLU A 55 -10.45 -11.84 13.21
N GLU A 56 -11.48 -12.47 12.65
CA GLU A 56 -12.87 -12.11 12.94
C GLU A 56 -13.17 -12.39 14.41
N PRO A 57 -13.64 -11.39 15.19
CA PRO A 57 -13.98 -11.60 16.58
C PRO A 57 -15.11 -12.63 16.73
N GLU A 58 -15.02 -13.48 17.75
CA GLU A 58 -16.08 -14.45 18.05
C GLU A 58 -17.24 -13.77 18.79
N GLU A 59 -18.47 -14.07 18.35
CA GLU A 59 -19.69 -13.59 19.01
C GLU A 59 -19.90 -14.31 20.35
N PRO A 60 -20.12 -13.58 21.46
CA PRO A 60 -20.33 -14.21 22.76
C PRO A 60 -21.70 -14.90 22.81
N GLU A 61 -21.68 -16.18 23.21
CA GLU A 61 -22.89 -16.98 23.37
C GLU A 61 -23.79 -16.44 24.49
N TYR A 62 -25.10 -16.39 24.22
CA TYR A 62 -26.08 -15.96 25.20
C TYR A 62 -26.29 -17.05 26.26
N PRO A 63 -26.27 -16.70 27.56
CA PRO A 63 -26.51 -17.67 28.62
C PRO A 63 -28.01 -18.01 28.71
N ASP A 64 -28.39 -19.15 28.14
CA ASP A 64 -29.78 -19.64 28.14
C ASP A 64 -30.32 -19.88 29.56
N GLU A 65 -29.47 -20.41 30.44
CA GLU A 65 -29.75 -20.66 31.86
C GLU A 65 -28.83 -19.82 32.77
N GLY A 66 -28.86 -18.50 32.61
CA GLY A 66 -28.06 -17.56 33.40
C GLY A 66 -28.86 -16.74 34.42
N ASP A 67 -28.22 -16.42 35.55
CA ASP A 67 -28.75 -15.49 36.52
C ASP A 67 -28.69 -14.02 36.02
N SER A 68 -29.10 -13.05 36.85
CA SER A 68 -29.08 -11.63 36.44
C SER A 68 -27.66 -11.08 36.24
N ASN A 69 -26.64 -11.69 36.84
CA ASN A 69 -25.24 -11.32 36.67
C ASN A 69 -24.69 -11.91 35.37
N ASP A 70 -25.00 -13.17 35.04
CA ASP A 70 -24.59 -13.80 33.78
C ASP A 70 -25.10 -13.01 32.57
N LYS A 71 -26.36 -12.55 32.64
CA LYS A 71 -26.94 -11.67 31.61
C LYS A 71 -26.29 -10.30 31.54
N LYS A 72 -25.71 -9.81 32.63
CA LYS A 72 -24.98 -8.53 32.66
C LYS A 72 -23.60 -8.70 32.06
N GLU A 73 -22.88 -9.76 32.45
CA GLU A 73 -21.57 -10.11 31.90
C GLU A 73 -21.65 -10.36 30.39
N TRP A 74 -22.67 -11.08 29.92
CA TRP A 74 -22.92 -11.25 28.49
C TRP A 74 -23.11 -9.90 27.76
N ARG A 75 -23.84 -8.94 28.36
CA ARG A 75 -23.99 -7.60 27.74
C ARG A 75 -22.66 -6.88 27.62
N ASP A 76 -21.84 -6.93 28.67
CA ASP A 76 -20.51 -6.30 28.68
C ASP A 76 -19.60 -6.96 27.61
N LEU A 77 -19.61 -8.30 27.51
CA LEU A 77 -18.91 -9.05 26.47
C LEU A 77 -19.42 -8.72 25.07
N MET A 78 -20.74 -8.60 24.90
CA MET A 78 -21.37 -8.27 23.63
C MET A 78 -21.02 -6.85 23.17
N ASP A 79 -20.91 -5.89 24.10
CA ASP A 79 -20.47 -4.54 23.77
C ASP A 79 -18.97 -4.49 23.41
N ILE A 80 -18.12 -5.26 24.09
CA ILE A 80 -16.71 -5.44 23.71
C ILE A 80 -16.61 -6.07 22.31
N TYR A 81 -17.39 -7.13 22.05
CA TYR A 81 -17.47 -7.80 20.76
C TYR A 81 -17.84 -6.81 19.66
N LYS A 82 -18.92 -6.03 19.81
CA LYS A 82 -19.32 -5.02 18.82
C LYS A 82 -18.19 -4.02 18.52
N ILE A 83 -17.45 -3.57 19.53
CA ILE A 83 -16.32 -2.66 19.32
C ILE A 83 -15.22 -3.33 18.51
N ARG A 84 -14.86 -4.58 18.86
CA ARG A 84 -13.85 -5.37 18.15
C ARG A 84 -14.28 -5.67 16.72
N TYR A 85 -15.51 -6.11 16.51
CA TYR A 85 -16.09 -6.43 15.20
C TYR A 85 -16.09 -5.19 14.30
N ASN A 86 -16.55 -4.04 14.80
CA ASN A 86 -16.51 -2.78 14.04
C ASN A 86 -15.08 -2.35 13.66
N LYS A 87 -14.09 -2.66 14.50
CA LYS A 87 -12.68 -2.39 14.19
C LYS A 87 -12.18 -3.34 13.11
N TRP A 88 -12.44 -4.64 13.29
CA TRP A 88 -12.12 -5.70 12.34
C TRP A 88 -12.71 -5.41 10.96
N GLU A 89 -14.02 -5.16 10.86
CA GLU A 89 -14.73 -4.90 9.61
C GLU A 89 -14.12 -3.71 8.86
N LYS A 90 -13.76 -2.63 9.57
CA LYS A 90 -13.09 -1.46 8.98
C LYS A 90 -11.69 -1.79 8.44
N GLN A 91 -10.93 -2.60 9.16
CA GLN A 91 -9.59 -3.02 8.72
C GLN A 91 -9.68 -3.99 7.54
N ALA A 92 -10.58 -4.97 7.58
CA ALA A 92 -10.83 -5.92 6.50
C ALA A 92 -11.21 -5.19 5.21
N LYS A 93 -12.22 -4.32 5.29
CA LYS A 93 -12.62 -3.47 4.17
C LYS A 93 -11.48 -2.58 3.67
N GLY A 94 -10.68 -2.03 4.57
CA GLY A 94 -9.52 -1.22 4.22
C GLY A 94 -8.46 -1.99 3.44
N LEU A 95 -8.21 -3.25 3.80
CA LEU A 95 -7.30 -4.14 3.09
C LEU A 95 -7.84 -4.52 1.71
N ASP A 96 -9.13 -4.84 1.60
CA ASP A 96 -9.80 -5.11 0.33
C ASP A 96 -9.72 -3.91 -0.62
N ASP A 97 -10.01 -2.71 -0.09
CA ASP A 97 -9.92 -1.47 -0.86
C ASP A 97 -8.49 -1.25 -1.38
N VAL A 98 -7.46 -1.47 -0.54
CA VAL A 98 -6.05 -1.36 -0.94
C VAL A 98 -5.71 -2.40 -2.01
N ASN A 99 -6.23 -3.61 -1.85
CA ASN A 99 -6.00 -4.67 -2.80
C ASN A 99 -6.61 -4.36 -4.18
N GLU A 100 -7.87 -3.93 -4.21
CA GLU A 100 -8.54 -3.46 -5.43
C GLU A 100 -7.75 -2.32 -6.07
N TYR A 101 -7.24 -1.39 -5.26
CA TYR A 101 -6.44 -0.27 -5.73
C TYR A 101 -5.12 -0.75 -6.37
N ILE A 102 -4.42 -1.72 -5.77
CA ILE A 102 -3.22 -2.33 -6.36
C ILE A 102 -3.53 -2.90 -7.76
N ILE A 103 -4.58 -3.72 -7.87
CA ILE A 103 -4.94 -4.40 -9.14
C ILE A 103 -5.39 -3.37 -10.19
N THR A 104 -6.20 -2.39 -9.80
CA THR A 104 -6.73 -1.35 -10.69
C THR A 104 -5.62 -0.52 -11.33
N TYR A 105 -4.60 -0.18 -10.53
CA TYR A 105 -3.47 0.64 -10.95
C TYR A 105 -2.25 -0.19 -11.38
N LEU A 106 -2.41 -1.50 -11.59
CA LEU A 106 -1.41 -2.36 -12.22
C LEU A 106 -1.73 -2.53 -13.71
N ASP A 107 -0.71 -2.51 -14.56
CA ASP A 107 -0.88 -2.83 -15.98
C ASP A 107 -1.33 -4.29 -16.14
N ALA A 108 -2.26 -4.53 -17.07
CA ALA A 108 -2.91 -5.82 -17.28
C ALA A 108 -1.90 -6.94 -17.59
N ILE A 109 -0.74 -6.61 -18.18
CA ILE A 109 0.32 -7.59 -18.48
C ILE A 109 0.84 -8.31 -17.21
N HIS A 110 0.72 -7.68 -16.03
CA HIS A 110 1.21 -8.24 -14.77
C HIS A 110 0.13 -8.91 -13.93
N HIS A 111 -1.15 -8.86 -14.34
CA HIS A 111 -2.27 -9.39 -13.55
C HIS A 111 -2.15 -10.89 -13.31
N LEU A 112 -1.75 -11.67 -14.33
CA LEU A 112 -1.55 -13.11 -14.19
C LEU A 112 -0.46 -13.47 -13.18
N SER A 113 0.54 -12.60 -13.01
CA SER A 113 1.62 -12.81 -12.03
C SER A 113 1.16 -12.59 -10.59
N LEU A 114 -0.05 -12.06 -10.36
CA LEU A 114 -0.60 -11.82 -9.02
C LEU A 114 -1.69 -12.82 -8.59
N LEU A 115 -1.97 -13.84 -9.39
CA LEU A 115 -3.01 -14.82 -9.08
C LEU A 115 -2.68 -15.64 -7.82
N ASP A 116 -1.40 -15.94 -7.59
CA ASP A 116 -0.94 -16.75 -6.46
C ASP A 116 -0.76 -15.96 -5.16
N PHE A 117 -0.99 -14.65 -5.17
CA PHE A 117 -0.85 -13.79 -3.99
C PHE A 117 -2.24 -13.30 -3.58
N GLU A 118 -2.64 -13.62 -2.36
CA GLU A 118 -4.01 -13.39 -1.89
C GLU A 118 -4.12 -12.07 -1.13
N THR A 119 -3.08 -11.70 -0.40
CA THR A 119 -3.06 -10.49 0.44
C THR A 119 -2.41 -9.31 -0.27
N PRO A 120 -2.79 -8.05 0.08
CA PRO A 120 -2.09 -6.88 -0.41
C PRO A 120 -0.62 -6.86 0.01
N TYR A 121 -0.26 -7.43 1.17
CA TYR A 121 1.13 -7.58 1.60
C TYR A 121 1.94 -8.42 0.60
N GLU A 122 1.50 -9.65 0.31
CA GLU A 122 2.20 -10.57 -0.60
C GLU A 122 2.35 -9.97 -2.00
N ARG A 123 1.28 -9.35 -2.52
CA ARG A 123 1.30 -8.64 -3.80
C ARG A 123 2.36 -7.54 -3.78
N LEU A 124 2.43 -6.74 -2.71
CA LEU A 124 3.40 -5.66 -2.61
C LEU A 124 4.84 -6.17 -2.48
N VAL A 125 5.08 -7.23 -1.71
CA VAL A 125 6.40 -7.88 -1.61
C VAL A 125 6.86 -8.38 -2.97
N TYR A 126 5.98 -9.08 -3.70
CA TYR A 126 6.28 -9.56 -5.05
C TYR A 126 6.60 -8.42 -6.01
N LEU A 127 5.73 -7.41 -6.08
CA LEU A 127 5.91 -6.26 -6.95
C LEU A 127 7.15 -5.46 -6.58
N GLN A 128 7.48 -5.34 -5.29
CA GLN A 128 8.72 -4.72 -4.84
C GLN A 128 9.94 -5.52 -5.32
N GLY A 129 9.94 -6.84 -5.17
CA GLY A 129 10.99 -7.71 -5.70
C GLY A 129 11.19 -7.57 -7.22
N ARG A 130 10.12 -7.29 -7.97
CA ARG A 130 10.13 -7.17 -9.43
C ARG A 130 10.51 -5.77 -9.92
N PHE A 131 9.93 -4.72 -9.35
CA PHE A 131 10.02 -3.35 -9.86
C PHE A 131 10.85 -2.43 -9.00
N ALA A 132 10.99 -2.68 -7.70
CA ALA A 132 11.89 -1.90 -6.85
C ALA A 132 13.37 -2.20 -7.16
N ARG A 133 13.65 -3.39 -7.71
CA ARG A 133 14.98 -3.74 -8.22
C ARG A 133 15.36 -2.85 -9.39
N SER A 134 16.08 -1.79 -9.06
CA SER A 134 17.25 -1.35 -9.79
C SER A 134 17.89 -0.26 -8.93
N SER A 135 19.21 -0.18 -8.88
CA SER A 135 19.91 0.79 -9.72
C SER A 135 19.12 1.92 -10.40
N SER A 136 17.78 1.97 -10.58
CA SER A 136 17.06 3.01 -11.35
C SER A 136 17.33 4.40 -10.86
N TYR A 137 17.50 4.63 -9.56
CA TYR A 137 17.94 5.96 -9.13
C TYR A 137 19.36 6.27 -9.59
N ARG A 138 20.28 5.31 -9.45
CA ARG A 138 21.67 5.45 -9.89
C ARG A 138 21.78 5.48 -11.41
N GLU A 139 20.92 4.78 -12.13
CA GLU A 139 20.85 4.62 -13.57
C GLU A 139 20.11 5.79 -14.19
N GLU A 140 19.03 6.31 -13.59
CA GLU A 140 18.40 7.59 -13.93
C GLU A 140 19.37 8.75 -13.69
N VAL A 141 20.04 8.78 -12.53
CA VAL A 141 21.09 9.77 -12.27
C VAL A 141 22.21 9.61 -13.29
N ARG A 142 22.66 8.38 -13.60
CA ARG A 142 23.69 8.11 -14.62
C ARG A 142 23.23 8.48 -16.03
N MET A 143 21.95 8.30 -16.36
CA MET A 143 21.37 8.65 -17.67
C MET A 143 21.19 10.16 -17.78
N LYS A 144 20.64 10.83 -16.75
CA LYS A 144 20.61 12.30 -16.64
C LYS A 144 22.02 12.88 -16.74
N TRP A 145 22.99 12.25 -16.08
CA TRP A 145 24.38 12.68 -16.10
C TRP A 145 25.06 12.44 -17.45
N LYS A 146 24.81 11.31 -18.11
CA LYS A 146 25.25 11.07 -19.49
C LYS A 146 24.63 12.10 -20.44
N THR A 147 23.34 12.37 -20.33
CA THR A 147 22.65 13.36 -21.19
C THR A 147 23.23 14.75 -20.97
N PHE A 148 23.46 15.16 -19.72
CA PHE A 148 24.12 16.42 -19.38
C PHE A 148 25.55 16.48 -19.94
N ALA A 149 26.38 15.46 -19.67
CA ALA A 149 27.76 15.41 -20.14
C ALA A 149 27.91 15.27 -21.67
N SER A 150 26.85 14.85 -22.38
CA SER A 150 26.81 14.76 -23.85
C SER A 150 26.44 16.09 -24.51
N GLN A 151 25.88 17.04 -23.75
CA GLN A 151 25.62 18.38 -24.26
C GLN A 151 26.97 19.09 -24.42
N LYS A 152 27.20 19.68 -25.59
CA LYS A 152 28.34 20.58 -25.79
C LYS A 152 27.98 21.92 -25.14
N PRO A 153 28.92 22.58 -24.45
CA PRO A 153 28.67 23.94 -23.98
C PRO A 153 28.30 24.82 -25.18
N PRO A 154 27.37 25.78 -25.02
CA PRO A 154 27.04 26.75 -26.05
C PRO A 154 28.32 27.39 -26.58
N LYS A 155 28.48 27.49 -27.90
CA LYS A 155 29.70 28.07 -28.50
C LYS A 155 29.97 29.46 -27.89
N GLY A 156 31.08 29.59 -27.17
CA GLY A 156 31.51 30.84 -26.55
C GLY A 156 31.07 31.05 -25.09
N ALA A 157 30.38 30.09 -24.46
CA ALA A 157 30.05 30.16 -23.04
C ALA A 157 31.25 29.74 -22.17
N ASP A 158 31.53 30.52 -21.13
CA ASP A 158 32.47 30.18 -20.08
C ASP A 158 32.03 28.88 -19.40
N VAL A 159 32.97 27.95 -19.23
CA VAL A 159 32.70 26.60 -18.69
C VAL A 159 32.17 26.69 -17.25
N GLU A 160 32.64 27.67 -16.48
CA GLU A 160 32.16 27.91 -15.10
C GLU A 160 30.71 28.41 -15.08
N ALA A 161 30.33 29.30 -15.99
CA ALA A 161 28.94 29.76 -16.12
C ALA A 161 27.98 28.62 -16.52
N TRP A 162 28.48 27.66 -17.30
CA TRP A 162 27.69 26.51 -17.78
C TRP A 162 27.46 25.44 -16.70
N LEU A 163 28.36 25.31 -15.74
CA LEU A 163 28.24 24.36 -14.62
C LEU A 163 27.34 24.86 -13.48
N THR A 164 27.03 26.16 -13.45
CA THR A 164 26.19 26.80 -12.42
C THR A 164 24.72 27.01 -12.81
N THR A 165 24.30 26.58 -14.01
CA THR A 165 22.90 26.72 -14.50
C THR A 165 22.14 25.40 -14.40
#